data_AF-A0A5D0RVX4-F1
#
_entry.id   AF-A0A5D0RVX4-F1
#
_cell.length_a   1.000
_cell.length_b   1.000
_cell.length_c   1.000
_cell.angle_alpha   90.00
_cell.angle_beta   90.00
_cell.angle_gamma   90.00
#
_symmetry.space_group_name_H-M   'P 1'
#
loop_
_entity.id
_entity.type
_entity.pdbx_description
1 polymer ?
#
loop_
_entity_poly.entity_id
_entity_poly.type
_entity_poly.pdbx_seq_one_letter_code
_entity_poly.pdbx_strand_id
1 'polypeptide(L)' 'MFFLRSLSGLLSLGACLLERPGEGDKKKEELKELVYTVLPEEQWQIDYDLFDRILDIAIDMVVDWLNDTIWSEV' A
#
# COMPACT_ATOMS: atom_id res chain seq x y z
N MET A 1 10.49 -3.32 13.91
CA MET A 1 10.90 -2.13 13.12
C MET A 1 11.18 -2.42 11.65
N PHE A 2 11.75 -3.58 11.28
CA PHE A 2 11.99 -3.96 9.87
C PHE A 2 10.71 -4.05 9.03
N PHE A 3 9.67 -4.65 9.60
CA PHE A 3 8.37 -4.86 8.95
C PHE A 3 7.70 -3.59 8.44
N LEU A 4 7.52 -2.57 9.30
CA LEU A 4 6.86 -1.32 8.92
C LEU A 4 7.67 -0.58 7.84
N ARG A 5 8.99 -0.68 7.91
CA ARG A 5 9.89 -0.11 6.90
C ARG A 5 9.74 -0.84 5.55
N SER A 6 9.72 -2.17 5.55
CA SER A 6 9.47 -2.97 4.34
C SER A 6 8.09 -2.72 3.75
N LEU A 7 7.06 -2.63 4.60
CA LEU A 7 5.68 -2.34 4.18
C LEU A 7 5.58 -0.98 3.51
N SER A 8 6.11 0.08 4.14
CA SER A 8 6.10 1.43 3.56
C SER A 8 6.84 1.51 2.21
N GLY A 9 7.95 0.79 2.06
CA GLY A 9 8.69 0.71 0.80
C GLY A 9 7.92 -0.04 -0.29
N LEU A 10 7.30 -1.18 0.05
CA LEU A 10 6.44 -1.94 -0.85
C LEU A 10 5.23 -1.13 -1.31
N LEU A 11 4.58 -0.43 -0.37
CA LEU A 11 3.43 0.41 -0.67
C LEU A 11 3.81 1.58 -1.59
N SER A 12 4.94 2.24 -1.33
CA SER A 12 5.41 3.36 -2.17
C SER A 12 5.76 2.88 -3.59
N LEU A 13 6.50 1.77 -3.70
CA LEU A 13 6.88 1.20 -4.99
C LEU A 13 5.68 0.67 -5.77
N GLY A 14 4.77 -0.03 -5.07
CA GLY A 14 3.55 -0.54 -5.67
C GLY A 14 2.61 0.57 -6.13
N ALA A 15 2.44 1.62 -5.32
CA ALA A 15 1.62 2.78 -5.70
C ALA A 15 2.18 3.52 -6.93
N CYS A 16 3.50 3.70 -7.01
CA CYS A 16 4.15 4.25 -8.21
C CYS A 16 4.03 3.32 -9.42
N LEU A 17 4.20 2.00 -9.24
CA LEU A 17 4.11 1.03 -10.33
C LEU A 17 2.69 0.95 -10.92
N LEU A 18 1.68 1.14 -10.07
CA LEU A 18 0.26 1.06 -10.44
C LEU A 18 -0.29 2.42 -10.90
N GLU A 19 0.52 3.47 -10.93
CA GLU A 19 0.08 4.82 -11.28
C GLU A 19 -0.53 4.89 -12.68
N ARG A 20 -1.86 5.07 -12.73
CA ARG A 20 -2.67 5.23 -13.95
C ARG A 20 -3.79 6.26 -13.72
N PRO A 21 -4.03 7.22 -14.61
CA PRO A 21 -5.11 8.19 -14.40
C PRO A 21 -6.49 7.51 -14.31
N GLY A 22 -7.31 7.88 -13.33
CA GLY A 22 -8.72 7.47 -13.23
C GLY A 22 -9.04 6.10 -12.60
N GLU A 23 -8.04 5.29 -12.21
CA GLU A 23 -8.26 3.93 -11.66
C GLU A 23 -8.04 3.82 -10.13
N GLY A 24 -8.41 4.82 -9.34
CA GLY A 24 -8.06 4.90 -7.89
C GLY A 24 -8.41 3.65 -7.06
N ASP A 25 -9.68 3.24 -7.06
CA ASP A 25 -10.15 2.10 -6.24
C ASP A 25 -9.53 0.78 -6.69
N LYS A 26 -9.45 0.56 -8.00
CA LYS A 26 -8.87 -0.65 -8.57
C LYS A 26 -7.38 -0.77 -8.26
N LYS A 27 -6.64 0.34 -8.25
CA LYS A 27 -5.23 0.35 -7.84
C LYS A 27 -5.06 -0.01 -6.38
N LYS A 28 -5.96 0.45 -5.52
CA LYS A 28 -5.92 0.13 -4.08
C LYS A 28 -6.07 -1.37 -3.86
N GLU A 29 -6.98 -2.02 -4.58
CA GLU A 29 -7.12 -3.48 -4.58
C GLU A 29 -5.87 -4.19 -5.14
N GLU A 30 -5.36 -3.77 -6.30
CA GLU A 30 -4.14 -4.35 -6.90
C GLU A 30 -2.91 -4.19 -5.96
N LEU A 31 -2.82 -3.08 -5.23
CA LEU A 31 -1.76 -2.84 -4.25
C LEU A 31 -1.89 -3.74 -3.02
N LYS A 32 -3.13 -3.95 -2.53
CA LYS A 32 -3.40 -4.91 -1.45
C LYS A 32 -2.98 -6.33 -1.85
N GLU A 33 -3.38 -6.80 -3.03
CA GLU A 33 -3.02 -8.12 -3.54
C GLU A 33 -1.49 -8.30 -3.65
N LEU A 34 -0.79 -7.26 -4.10
CA LEU A 34 0.67 -7.27 -4.18
C LEU A 34 1.31 -7.39 -2.80
N VAL A 35 0.78 -6.68 -1.81
CA VAL A 35 1.24 -6.80 -0.41
C VAL A 35 0.99 -8.21 0.12
N TYR A 36 -0.22 -8.77 -0.02
CA TYR A 36 -0.52 -10.15 0.40
C TYR A 36 0.38 -11.19 -0.28
N THR A 37 0.76 -10.96 -1.54
CA THR A 37 1.66 -11.86 -2.29
C THR A 37 3.10 -11.81 -1.77
N VAL A 38 3.60 -10.62 -1.45
CA VAL A 38 5.00 -10.44 -0.99
C VAL A 38 5.15 -10.76 0.49
N LEU A 39 4.08 -10.58 1.25
CA LEU A 39 4.06 -10.64 2.70
C LEU A 39 2.99 -11.64 3.16
N PRO A 40 3.30 -12.94 3.15
CA PRO A 40 2.34 -13.98 3.44
C PRO A 40 1.90 -13.97 4.91
N GLU A 41 0.64 -14.31 5.15
CA GLU A 41 -0.08 -14.15 6.43
C GLU A 41 0.65 -14.76 7.64
N GLU A 42 1.42 -15.84 7.44
CA GLU A 42 2.14 -16.52 8.51
C GLU A 42 3.26 -15.65 9.13
N GLN A 43 3.70 -14.60 8.44
CA GLN A 43 4.76 -13.70 8.93
C GLN A 43 4.24 -12.64 9.91
N TRP A 44 2.94 -12.36 9.91
CA TRP A 44 2.38 -11.19 10.60
C TRP A 44 1.97 -11.53 12.03
N GLN A 45 1.53 -12.78 12.28
CA GLN A 45 0.92 -13.18 13.56
C GLN A 45 -0.15 -12.18 14.04
N ILE A 46 -0.80 -11.49 13.10
CA ILE A 46 -1.83 -10.49 13.33
C ILE A 46 -3.12 -11.06 12.75
N ASP A 47 -4.22 -10.76 13.40
CA ASP A 47 -5.56 -11.08 12.92
C ASP A 47 -5.81 -10.47 11.53
N TYR A 48 -6.43 -11.24 10.63
CA TYR A 48 -6.61 -10.84 9.23
C TYR A 48 -7.42 -9.54 9.08
N ASP A 49 -8.53 -9.40 9.82
CA ASP A 49 -9.37 -8.20 9.78
C ASP A 49 -8.62 -6.97 10.30
N LEU A 50 -7.78 -7.16 11.33
CA LEU A 50 -6.92 -6.10 11.83
C LEU A 50 -5.83 -5.73 10.82
N PHE A 51 -5.22 -6.70 10.15
CA PHE A 51 -4.20 -6.47 9.15
C PHE A 51 -4.76 -5.73 7.93
N ASP A 52 -5.93 -6.13 7.42
CA ASP A 52 -6.56 -5.48 6.28
C ASP A 52 -6.87 -4.00 6.58
N ARG A 53 -7.35 -3.70 7.79
CA ARG A 53 -7.55 -2.30 8.23
C ARG A 53 -6.27 -1.49 8.33
N ILE A 54 -5.19 -2.09 8.85
CA ILE A 54 -3.88 -1.45 8.92
C ILE A 54 -3.38 -1.17 7.50
N LEU A 55 -3.57 -2.12 6.59
CA LEU A 55 -3.15 -2.01 5.21
C LEU A 55 -3.92 -0.92 4.47
N ASP A 56 -5.23 -0.80 4.67
CA ASP A 56 -6.04 0.29 4.14
C ASP A 56 -5.52 1.66 4.56
N ILE A 57 -5.31 1.86 5.86
CA ILE A 57 -4.81 3.12 6.40
C ILE A 57 -3.41 3.41 5.85
N ALA A 58 -2.55 2.40 5.77
CA ALA A 58 -1.19 2.56 5.26
C ALA A 58 -1.16 2.92 3.77
N ILE A 59 -2.04 2.33 2.96
CA ILE A 59 -2.20 2.69 1.55
C ILE A 59 -2.67 4.14 1.42
N ASP A 60 -3.71 4.52 2.16
CA ASP A 60 -4.24 5.89 2.12
C ASP A 60 -3.17 6.92 2.47
N MET A 61 -2.40 6.67 3.55
CA MET A 61 -1.28 7.54 3.94
C MET A 61 -0.21 7.67 2.84
N VAL A 62 0.12 6.59 2.15
CA VAL A 62 1.14 6.60 1.08
C VAL A 62 0.60 7.32 -0.16
N VAL A 63 -0.66 7.08 -0.54
CA VAL A 63 -1.31 7.74 -1.67
C VAL A 63 -1.44 9.24 -1.43
N ASP A 64 -1.87 9.66 -0.23
CA ASP A 64 -1.95 11.06 0.14
C ASP A 64 -0.56 11.71 0.09
N TRP A 65 0.47 11.05 0.63
CA TRP A 65 1.85 11.54 0.55
C TRP A 65 2.35 11.67 -0.89
N LEU A 66 2.05 10.71 -1.76
CA LEU A 66 2.40 10.75 -3.18
C LEU A 66 1.65 11.86 -3.92
N ASN A 67 0.36 12.05 -3.63
CA ASN A 67 -0.43 13.17 -4.14
C ASN A 67 0.19 14.51 -3.74
N ASP A 68 0.55 14.67 -2.48
CA ASP A 68 1.11 15.93 -1.96
C ASP A 68 2.54 16.21 -2.43
N THR A 69 3.34 15.16 -2.68
CA THR A 69 4.79 15.31 -2.92
C THR A 69 5.20 15.11 -4.38
N ILE A 70 4.62 14.12 -5.07
CA ILE A 70 5.06 13.67 -6.39
C ILE A 70 4.04 14.06 -7.47
N TRP A 71 2.75 13.87 -7.21
CA TRP A 71 1.68 14.08 -8.19
C TRP A 71 1.02 15.45 -8.11
N SER A 72 1.37 16.29 -7.12
CA SER A 72 0.88 17.67 -6.98
C SER A 72 1.29 18.60 -8.12
N GLU A 73 2.22 18.20 -9.00
CA GLU A 73 2.76 19.00 -10.10
C GLU A 73 2.60 18.37 -11.50
N VAL A 74 1.72 17.37 -11.67
CA VAL A 74 1.38 16.81 -13.00
C VAL A 74 0.02 17.30 -13.49
#